data_AF-A0A2W6A804-F1
#
_entry.id   AF-A0A2W6A804-F1
#
_cell.length_a   1.000
_cell.length_b   1.000
_cell.length_c   1.000
_cell.angle_alpha   90.00
_cell.angle_beta   90.00
_cell.angle_gamma   90.00
#
_symmetry.space_group_name_H-M   'P 1'
#
loop_
_entity.id
_entity.type
_entity.pdbx_description
1 polymer ?
#
loop_
_entity_poly.entity_id
_entity_poly.type
_entity_poly.pdbx_seq_one_letter_code
_entity_poly.pdbx_strand_id
1 'polypeptide(L)'
;MVVTAYLALIGVLGLICLLAYLRGSISVEPDRQMAADIFWGAGLASAASFGVGWALVSGIALAAAEGGSGASVAPQETYVLSDTSLNVLFGSGGGLLGFALIALMFGSGGILPNWLRWVTLVAGILATTAPFFFTAPAIPLWGIVIGVWLLASGRGRRSATISS
;
A
#
# COMPACT_ATOMS: atom_id res chain seq x y z
N MET A 1 9.60 -7.59 17.74
CA MET A 1 8.69 -8.30 16.81
C MET A 1 7.25 -7.83 16.94
N VAL A 2 6.69 -7.80 18.16
CA VAL A 2 5.32 -7.31 18.40
C VAL A 2 5.06 -5.89 17.89
N VAL A 3 5.98 -4.95 18.15
CA VAL A 3 5.87 -3.55 17.67
C VAL A 3 5.77 -3.47 16.14
N THR A 4 6.60 -4.25 15.42
CA THR A 4 6.60 -4.28 13.94
C THR A 4 5.27 -4.80 13.40
N ALA A 5 4.70 -5.84 14.02
CA ALA A 5 3.39 -6.36 13.64
C ALA A 5 2.27 -5.32 13.83
N TYR A 6 2.27 -4.57 14.95
CA TYR A 6 1.31 -3.49 15.16
C TYR A 6 1.48 -2.34 14.16
N LEU A 7 2.71 -1.92 13.88
CA LEU A 7 2.99 -0.88 12.88
C LEU A 7 2.53 -1.32 11.48
N ALA A 8 2.73 -2.60 11.13
CA ALA A 8 2.25 -3.16 9.88
C ALA A 8 0.72 -3.14 9.79
N LEU A 9 0.01 -3.55 10.86
CA LEU A 9 -1.45 -3.49 10.91
C LEU A 9 -1.98 -2.06 10.78
N ILE A 10 -1.36 -1.10 11.49
CA ILE A 10 -1.69 0.32 11.37
C ILE A 10 -1.44 0.81 9.94
N GLY A 11 -0.34 0.38 9.32
CA GLY A 11 -0.03 0.69 7.92
C GLY A 11 -1.08 0.16 6.94
N VAL A 12 -1.51 -1.09 7.11
CA VAL A 12 -2.56 -1.72 6.28
C VAL A 12 -3.89 -1.00 6.47
N LEU A 13 -4.29 -0.70 7.70
CA LEU A 13 -5.51 0.06 7.99
C LEU A 13 -5.45 1.47 7.40
N GLY A 14 -4.33 2.17 7.58
CA GLY A 14 -4.10 3.50 7.00
C GLY A 14 -4.17 3.47 5.47
N LEU A 15 -3.62 2.43 4.84
CA LEU A 15 -3.72 2.22 3.40
C LEU A 15 -5.16 2.01 2.96
N ILE A 16 -5.93 1.15 3.65
CA ILE A 16 -7.36 0.93 3.34
C ILE A 16 -8.16 2.23 3.44
N CYS A 17 -7.95 3.02 4.51
CA CYS A 17 -8.60 4.31 4.67
C CYS A 17 -8.23 5.30 3.55
N LEU A 18 -6.95 5.36 3.17
CA LEU A 18 -6.47 6.20 2.09
C LEU A 18 -7.09 5.80 0.74
N LEU A 19 -7.11 4.50 0.43
CA LEU A 19 -7.73 3.98 -0.78
C LEU A 19 -9.24 4.29 -0.82
N ALA A 20 -9.93 4.20 0.32
CA ALA A 20 -11.37 4.46 0.39
C ALA A 20 -11.67 5.94 0.13
N TYR A 21 -10.85 6.82 0.70
CA TYR A 21 -10.93 8.26 0.47
C TYR A 21 -10.68 8.62 -1.00
N LEU A 22 -9.64 8.03 -1.61
CA LEU A 22 -9.30 8.26 -3.02
C LEU A 22 -10.39 7.73 -3.95
N ARG A 23 -10.96 6.55 -3.66
CA ARG A 23 -12.10 6.00 -4.42
C ARG A 23 -13.27 6.98 -4.41
N GLY A 24 -13.70 7.44 -3.23
CA GLY A 24 -14.80 8.39 -3.10
C GLY A 24 -14.58 9.69 -3.85
N SER A 25 -13.32 10.11 -4.01
CA SER A 25 -12.95 11.30 -4.77
C SER A 25 -13.08 11.12 -6.28
N ILE A 26 -12.89 9.90 -6.80
CA ILE A 26 -12.93 9.57 -8.24
C ILE A 26 -14.34 9.21 -8.70
N SER A 27 -15.13 8.57 -7.83
CA SER A 27 -16.49 8.10 -8.12
C SER A 27 -17.53 9.22 -8.32
N VAL A 28 -17.13 10.49 -8.19
CA VAL A 28 -18.03 11.65 -8.39
C VAL A 28 -18.41 11.81 -9.88
N GLU A 29 -17.57 11.33 -10.80
CA GLU A 29 -17.82 11.40 -12.25
C GLU A 29 -18.32 10.03 -12.78
N PRO A 30 -19.49 9.95 -13.43
CA PRO A 30 -20.08 8.66 -13.87
C PRO A 30 -19.21 7.93 -14.91
N ASP A 31 -18.48 8.66 -15.74
CA ASP A 31 -17.59 8.09 -16.77
C ASP A 31 -16.31 7.44 -16.18
N ARG A 32 -16.08 7.60 -14.87
CA ARG A 32 -14.86 7.13 -14.17
C ARG A 32 -15.13 6.07 -13.13
N GLN A 33 -16.36 5.60 -13.03
CA GLN A 33 -16.80 4.64 -12.04
C GLN A 33 -16.09 3.28 -12.18
N MET A 34 -15.88 2.81 -13.41
CA MET A 34 -15.15 1.57 -13.68
C MET A 34 -13.69 1.65 -13.22
N ALA A 35 -13.01 2.78 -13.43
CA ALA A 35 -11.64 2.98 -12.95
C ALA A 35 -11.58 3.02 -11.41
N ALA A 36 -12.58 3.62 -10.76
CA ALA A 36 -12.69 3.67 -9.30
C ALA A 36 -12.91 2.28 -8.68
N ASP A 37 -13.71 1.42 -9.32
CA ASP A 37 -13.96 0.06 -8.83
C ASP A 37 -12.75 -0.86 -9.05
N ILE A 38 -12.05 -0.75 -10.19
CA ILE A 38 -10.79 -1.46 -10.42
C ILE A 38 -9.72 -1.02 -9.42
N PHE A 39 -9.57 0.29 -9.21
CA PHE A 39 -8.65 0.85 -8.22
C PHE A 39 -8.94 0.31 -6.82
N TRP A 40 -10.22 0.28 -6.43
CA TRP A 40 -10.62 -0.20 -5.13
C TRP A 40 -10.39 -1.70 -4.97
N GLY A 41 -10.78 -2.52 -5.95
CA GLY A 41 -10.59 -3.96 -5.93
C GLY A 41 -9.10 -4.34 -5.85
N ALA A 42 -8.28 -3.76 -6.72
CA ALA A 42 -6.84 -4.03 -6.75
C ALA A 42 -6.14 -3.48 -5.48
N GLY A 43 -6.52 -2.29 -5.03
CA GLY A 43 -5.98 -1.69 -3.81
C GLY A 43 -6.33 -2.48 -2.55
N LEU A 44 -7.56 -2.98 -2.44
CA LEU A 44 -7.98 -3.79 -1.29
C LEU A 44 -7.30 -5.16 -1.28
N ALA A 45 -7.20 -5.82 -2.45
CA ALA A 45 -6.46 -7.07 -2.59
C ALA A 45 -4.96 -6.91 -2.27
N SER A 46 -4.39 -5.76 -2.65
CA SER A 46 -3.03 -5.38 -2.24
C SER A 46 -2.91 -5.20 -0.72
N ALA A 47 -3.81 -4.44 -0.09
CA ALA A 47 -3.80 -4.24 1.36
C ALA A 47 -3.94 -5.56 2.13
N ALA A 48 -4.79 -6.47 1.66
CA ALA A 48 -4.91 -7.81 2.20
C ALA A 48 -3.60 -8.62 2.04
N SER A 49 -2.95 -8.55 0.88
CA SER A 49 -1.66 -9.18 0.63
C SER A 49 -0.57 -8.64 1.56
N PHE A 50 -0.53 -7.32 1.80
CA PHE A 50 0.38 -6.72 2.78
C PHE A 50 0.09 -7.20 4.20
N GLY A 51 -1.19 -7.30 4.59
CA GLY A 51 -1.59 -7.84 5.89
C GLY A 51 -1.11 -9.28 6.09
N VAL A 52 -1.34 -10.15 5.10
CA VAL A 52 -0.90 -11.55 5.13
C VAL A 52 0.62 -11.64 5.13
N GLY A 53 1.31 -10.92 4.26
CA GLY A 53 2.77 -10.94 4.20
C GLY A 53 3.43 -10.47 5.51
N TRP A 54 2.94 -9.39 6.12
CA TRP A 54 3.46 -8.92 7.41
C TRP A 54 3.11 -9.86 8.57
N ALA A 55 1.95 -10.53 8.52
CA ALA A 55 1.59 -11.56 9.48
C ALA A 55 2.53 -12.77 9.39
N LEU A 56 2.86 -13.22 8.16
CA LEU A 56 3.83 -14.30 7.94
C LEU A 56 5.23 -13.93 8.46
N VAL A 57 5.74 -12.76 8.09
CA VAL A 57 7.06 -12.27 8.56
C VAL A 57 7.12 -12.19 10.09
N SER A 58 6.06 -11.64 10.70
CA SER A 58 6.00 -11.51 12.16
C SER A 58 5.83 -12.86 12.85
N GLY A 59 5.06 -13.77 12.25
CA GLY A 59 4.82 -15.13 12.73
C GLY A 59 6.08 -15.99 12.74
N ILE A 60 6.89 -15.94 11.68
CA ILE A 60 8.18 -16.62 11.61
C ILE A 60 9.10 -16.12 12.73
N ALA A 61 9.18 -14.81 12.93
CA ALA A 61 10.03 -14.22 13.95
C ALA A 61 9.54 -14.52 15.38
N LEU A 62 8.23 -14.59 15.60
CA LEU A 62 7.65 -14.99 16.88
C LEU A 62 7.89 -16.47 17.16
N ALA A 63 7.70 -17.34 16.16
CA ALA A 63 7.97 -18.77 16.28
C ALA A 63 9.46 -19.04 16.61
N ALA A 64 10.38 -18.28 16.02
CA ALA A 64 11.80 -18.36 16.35
C ALA A 64 12.13 -17.87 17.77
N ALA A 65 11.39 -16.90 18.30
CA ALA A 65 11.59 -16.37 19.64
C ALA A 65 10.99 -17.26 20.75
N GLU A 66 9.85 -17.89 20.49
CA GLU A 66 9.06 -18.65 21.47
C GLU A 66 9.18 -20.19 21.32
N GLY A 67 9.80 -20.67 20.24
CA GLY A 67 9.80 -22.10 19.86
C GLY A 67 10.59 -23.06 20.76
N GLY A 68 11.43 -22.55 21.67
CA GLY A 68 12.28 -23.36 22.54
C GLY A 68 13.44 -24.08 21.81
N SER A 69 14.48 -24.44 22.55
CA SER A 69 15.75 -24.98 22.00
C SER A 69 15.65 -26.35 21.30
N GLY A 70 14.47 -26.98 21.28
CA GLY A 70 14.21 -28.27 20.65
C GLY A 70 13.49 -28.20 19.29
N ALA A 71 12.96 -27.04 18.90
CA ALA A 71 12.25 -26.85 17.64
C ALA A 71 13.18 -26.22 16.59
N SER A 72 14.21 -26.95 16.15
CA SER A 72 15.02 -26.51 15.01
C SER A 72 14.27 -26.81 13.71
N VAL A 73 13.58 -25.80 13.17
CA VAL A 73 13.06 -25.84 11.80
C VAL A 73 14.23 -26.03 10.84
N ALA A 74 14.09 -26.94 9.87
CA ALA A 74 15.17 -27.19 8.92
C ALA A 74 15.48 -25.89 8.14
N PRO A 75 16.76 -25.56 7.86
CA PRO A 75 17.13 -24.30 7.18
C PRO A 75 16.41 -24.08 5.84
N GLN A 76 16.09 -25.18 5.15
CA GLN A 76 15.34 -25.19 3.90
C GLN A 76 13.90 -24.70 4.07
N GLU A 77 13.24 -25.08 5.16
CA GLU A 77 11.86 -24.65 5.46
C GLU A 77 11.82 -23.18 5.84
N THR A 78 12.78 -22.70 6.65
CA THR A 78 12.91 -21.28 6.97
C THR A 78 13.16 -20.43 5.73
N TYR A 79 13.97 -20.92 4.79
CA TYR A 79 14.23 -20.25 3.51
C TYR A 79 12.95 -20.15 2.67
N VAL A 80 12.24 -21.25 2.46
CA VAL A 80 11.00 -21.27 1.67
C VAL A 80 9.92 -20.39 2.29
N LEU A 81 9.78 -20.41 3.62
CA LEU A 81 8.85 -19.53 4.34
C LEU A 81 9.21 -18.06 4.18
N SER A 82 10.50 -17.71 4.25
CA SER A 82 10.97 -16.34 4.08
C SER A 82 10.77 -15.84 2.65
N ASP A 83 11.14 -16.65 1.66
CA ASP A 83 10.97 -16.33 0.24
C ASP A 83 9.49 -16.19 -0.14
N THR A 84 8.64 -17.11 0.32
CA THR A 84 7.19 -17.04 0.11
C THR A 84 6.60 -15.78 0.73
N SER A 85 7.02 -15.43 1.95
CA SER A 85 6.55 -14.22 2.64
C SER A 85 6.91 -12.95 1.87
N LEU A 86 8.14 -12.86 1.35
CA LEU A 86 8.59 -11.73 0.54
C LEU A 86 7.88 -11.66 -0.81
N ASN A 87 7.63 -12.81 -1.46
CA ASN A 87 6.88 -12.89 -2.70
C ASN A 87 5.40 -12.50 -2.52
N VAL A 88 4.77 -12.83 -1.40
CA VAL A 88 3.41 -12.34 -1.09
C VAL A 88 3.42 -10.84 -0.82
N LEU A 89 4.40 -10.33 -0.06
CA LEU A 89 4.46 -8.93 0.32
C LEU A 89 4.73 -8.02 -0.89
N PHE A 90 5.76 -8.33 -1.67
CA PHE A 90 6.23 -7.47 -2.77
C PHE A 90 5.74 -7.92 -4.14
N GLY A 91 5.50 -9.22 -4.34
CA GLY A 91 4.89 -9.79 -5.56
C GLY A 91 3.44 -9.40 -5.69
N SER A 92 2.55 -10.08 -4.97
CA SER A 92 1.12 -9.80 -5.09
C SER A 92 0.74 -8.46 -4.46
N GLY A 93 1.25 -8.13 -3.27
CA GLY A 93 0.97 -6.85 -2.61
C GLY A 93 1.44 -5.65 -3.41
N GLY A 94 2.73 -5.61 -3.77
CA GLY A 94 3.32 -4.54 -4.59
C GLY A 94 2.74 -4.46 -6.00
N GLY A 95 2.60 -5.60 -6.68
CA GLY A 95 2.06 -5.66 -8.04
C GLY A 95 0.62 -5.15 -8.14
N LEU A 96 -0.27 -5.60 -7.25
CA LEU A 96 -1.67 -5.17 -7.21
C LEU A 96 -1.79 -3.69 -6.82
N LEU A 97 -0.94 -3.21 -5.90
CA LEU A 97 -0.91 -1.78 -5.57
C LEU A 97 -0.47 -0.98 -6.79
N GLY A 98 0.59 -1.42 -7.48
CA GLY A 98 1.10 -0.75 -8.67
C GLY A 98 0.03 -0.61 -9.74
N PHE A 99 -0.71 -1.69 -10.00
CA PHE A 99 -1.85 -1.67 -10.91
C PHE A 99 -2.96 -0.71 -10.46
N ALA A 100 -3.29 -0.69 -9.15
CA ALA A 100 -4.25 0.25 -8.59
C ALA A 100 -3.78 1.71 -8.81
N LEU A 101 -2.52 2.02 -8.56
CA LEU A 101 -1.97 3.37 -8.74
C LEU A 101 -1.98 3.81 -10.21
N ILE A 102 -1.75 2.88 -11.15
CA ILE A 102 -1.89 3.15 -12.58
C ILE A 102 -3.36 3.45 -12.92
N ALA A 103 -4.31 2.67 -12.42
CA ALA A 103 -5.74 2.96 -12.61
C ALA A 103 -6.13 4.34 -12.01
N LEU A 104 -5.58 4.67 -10.83
CA LEU A 104 -5.77 5.97 -10.16
C LEU A 104 -5.25 7.14 -11.01
N MET A 105 -4.12 6.98 -11.71
CA MET A 105 -3.58 8.00 -12.62
C MET A 105 -4.58 8.37 -13.72
N PHE A 106 -5.23 7.38 -14.32
CA PHE A 106 -6.22 7.59 -15.39
C PHE A 106 -7.55 8.12 -14.85
N GLY A 107 -8.00 7.66 -13.68
CA GLY A 107 -9.26 8.11 -13.06
C GLY A 107 -9.21 9.52 -12.42
N SER A 108 -8.03 10.06 -12.13
CA SER A 108 -7.88 11.29 -11.33
C SER A 108 -7.82 12.61 -12.10
N GLY A 109 -8.17 12.63 -13.39
CA GLY A 109 -8.10 13.82 -14.25
C GLY A 109 -8.90 15.01 -13.69
N GLY A 110 -8.22 16.04 -13.17
CA GLY A 110 -8.86 17.23 -12.61
C GLY A 110 -9.08 17.21 -11.09
N ILE A 111 -8.85 16.07 -10.42
CA ILE A 111 -8.91 15.96 -8.94
C ILE A 111 -7.51 16.12 -8.34
N LEU A 112 -6.53 15.47 -8.96
CA LEU A 112 -5.13 15.51 -8.52
C LEU A 112 -4.33 16.45 -9.45
N PRO A 113 -3.44 17.30 -8.90
CA PRO A 113 -2.56 18.13 -9.70
C PRO A 113 -1.62 17.25 -10.56
N ASN A 114 -1.25 17.74 -11.75
CA ASN A 114 -0.51 16.94 -12.74
C ASN A 114 0.81 16.36 -12.21
N TRP A 115 1.53 17.07 -11.34
CA TRP A 115 2.77 16.55 -10.74
C TRP A 115 2.52 15.32 -9.86
N LEU A 116 1.43 15.32 -9.07
CA LEU A 116 1.09 14.25 -8.13
C LEU A 116 0.55 13.03 -8.87
N ARG A 117 -0.11 13.27 -10.00
CA ARG A 117 -0.50 12.25 -10.99
C ARG A 117 0.74 11.52 -11.56
N TRP A 118 1.76 12.27 -11.98
CA TRP A 118 3.03 11.67 -12.43
C TRP A 118 3.75 10.90 -11.31
N VAL A 119 3.79 11.44 -10.09
CA VAL A 119 4.36 10.73 -8.93
C VAL A 119 3.62 9.41 -8.67
N THR A 120 2.29 9.41 -8.79
CA THR A 120 1.45 8.22 -8.62
C THR A 120 1.69 7.19 -9.71
N LEU A 121 1.88 7.62 -10.96
CA LEU A 121 2.25 6.73 -12.06
C LEU A 121 3.63 6.10 -11.86
N VAL A 122 4.64 6.91 -11.51
CA VAL A 122 6.00 6.43 -11.25
C VAL A 122 6.01 5.46 -10.07
N ALA A 123 5.32 5.78 -8.98
CA ALA A 123 5.15 4.88 -7.84
C ALA A 123 4.44 3.58 -8.25
N GLY A 124 3.44 3.66 -9.12
CA GLY A 124 2.74 2.49 -9.66
C GLY A 124 3.68 1.56 -10.43
N ILE A 125 4.45 2.10 -11.38
CA ILE A 125 5.43 1.35 -12.16
C ILE A 125 6.49 0.72 -11.25
N LEU A 126 7.03 1.49 -10.30
CA LEU A 126 8.02 1.02 -9.34
C LEU A 126 7.45 -0.06 -8.41
N ALA A 127 6.17 0.02 -8.02
CA ALA A 127 5.53 -1.00 -7.22
C ALA A 127 5.32 -2.31 -8.00
N THR A 128 5.02 -2.24 -9.30
CA THR A 128 4.90 -3.42 -10.17
C THR A 128 6.25 -4.11 -10.39
N THR A 129 7.35 -3.36 -10.42
CA THR A 129 8.70 -3.91 -10.56
C THR A 129 9.37 -4.28 -9.24
N ALA A 130 8.70 -4.06 -8.09
CA ALA A 130 9.21 -4.36 -6.75
C ALA A 130 9.75 -5.78 -6.57
N PRO A 131 9.15 -6.83 -7.17
CA PRO A 131 9.67 -8.20 -7.04
C PRO A 131 11.04 -8.39 -7.70
N PHE A 132 11.36 -7.60 -8.72
CA PHE A 132 12.53 -7.80 -9.57
C PHE A 132 13.70 -6.88 -9.21
N PHE A 133 13.41 -5.64 -8.79
CA PHE A 133 14.43 -4.59 -8.64
C PHE A 133 14.50 -3.98 -7.25
N PHE A 134 13.83 -4.57 -6.25
CA PHE A 134 13.85 -4.08 -4.86
C PHE A 134 13.37 -2.63 -4.72
N THR A 135 12.43 -2.21 -5.57
CA THR A 135 11.83 -0.86 -5.62
C THR A 135 10.71 -0.66 -4.58
N ALA A 136 10.55 -1.62 -3.67
CA ALA A 136 9.68 -1.59 -2.49
C ALA A 136 9.63 -0.25 -1.72
N PRO A 137 10.74 0.48 -1.45
CA PRO A 137 10.68 1.75 -0.72
C PRO A 137 9.92 2.87 -1.45
N ALA A 138 9.62 2.72 -2.75
CA ALA A 138 8.78 3.66 -3.47
C ALA A 138 7.34 3.71 -2.94
N ILE A 139 6.82 2.60 -2.41
CA ILE A 139 5.45 2.48 -1.89
C ILE A 139 5.23 3.38 -0.65
N PRO A 140 6.04 3.26 0.43
CA PRO A 140 5.89 4.14 1.59
C PRO A 140 6.22 5.60 1.25
N LEU A 141 7.18 5.86 0.34
CA LEU A 141 7.48 7.21 -0.12
C LEU A 141 6.26 7.86 -0.80
N TRP A 142 5.58 7.12 -1.68
CA TRP A 142 4.34 7.59 -2.30
C TRP A 142 3.25 7.86 -1.25
N GLY A 143 3.07 6.94 -0.30
CA GLY A 143 2.12 7.09 0.82
C GLY A 143 2.37 8.36 1.66
N ILE A 144 3.63 8.68 1.90
CA ILE A 144 4.02 9.93 2.59
C ILE A 144 3.69 11.15 1.74
N VAL A 145 4.08 11.15 0.45
CA VAL A 145 3.84 12.29 -0.45
C VAL A 145 2.34 12.58 -0.58
N ILE A 146 1.51 11.57 -0.82
CA ILE A 146 0.06 11.73 -0.94
C ILE A 146 -0.56 12.14 0.40
N GLY A 147 -0.11 11.58 1.52
CA GLY A 147 -0.58 11.94 2.86
C GLY A 147 -0.26 13.39 3.23
N VAL A 148 0.97 13.84 2.98
CA VAL A 148 1.40 15.24 3.20
C VAL A 148 0.57 16.20 2.35
N TRP A 149 0.31 15.85 1.09
CA TRP A 149 -0.53 16.66 0.22
C TRP A 149 -1.98 16.74 0.70
N LEU A 150 -2.57 15.64 1.17
CA LEU A 150 -3.93 15.62 1.73
C LEU A 150 -4.02 16.49 3.00
N LEU A 151 -3.01 16.45 3.86
CA LEU A 151 -2.93 17.31 5.04
C LEU A 151 -2.78 18.79 4.67
N ALA A 152 -1.97 19.11 3.65
CA ALA A 152 -1.77 20.47 3.18
C ALA A 152 -3.02 21.06 2.50
N SER A 153 -3.68 20.28 1.64
CA SER A 153 -4.90 20.70 0.93
C SER A 153 -6.11 20.84 1.86
N GLY A 154 -6.25 19.97 2.87
CA GLY A 154 -7.28 20.09 3.90
C GLY A 154 -7.12 21.32 4.80
N ARG A 155 -5.87 21.76 5.06
CA ARG A 155 -5.60 23.01 5.80
C ARG A 155 -6.02 24.25 5.00
N GLY A 156 -5.77 24.27 3.68
CA GLY A 156 -6.16 25.37 2.81
C GLY A 156 -7.68 25.61 2.78
N ARG A 157 -8.50 24.55 2.83
CA ARG A 157 -9.97 24.67 2.88
C ARG A 157 -10.49 25.22 4.21
N ARG A 158 -9.89 24.85 5.35
CA ARG A 158 -10.31 25.34 6.68
C ARG A 158 -9.99 26.81 6.91
N SER A 159 -8.85 27.30 6.40
CA SER A 159 -8.51 28.72 6.54
C SER A 159 -9.44 29.65 5.76
N ALA A 160 -10.02 29.21 4.64
CA ALA A 160 -10.95 30.00 3.84
C ALA A 160 -12.35 30.12 4.46
N THR A 161 -12.74 29.23 5.38
CA THR A 161 -14.08 29.23 6.02
C THR A 161 -14.12 30.09 7.30
N ILE A 162 -12.96 30.46 7.85
CA ILE A 162 -12.87 31.28 9.08
C ILE A 162 -12.77 32.78 8.74
N SER A 163 -12.49 33.13 7.48
CA SER A 163 -12.38 34.51 6.99
C SER A 163 -13.65 35.02 6.27
N SER A 164 -14.78 34.30 6.36
CA SER A 164 -16.07 34.68 5.74
C SER A 164 -17.10 35.03 6.78
#